data_AF-A0A9D8PWJ8-F1
#
_entry.id   AF-A0A9D8PWJ8-F1
#
_cell.length_a   1.000
_cell.length_b   1.000
_cell.length_c   1.000
_cell.angle_alpha   90.00
_cell.angle_beta   90.00
_cell.angle_gamma   90.00
#
_symmetry.space_group_name_H-M   'P 1'
#
loop_
_entity.id
_entity.type
_entity.pdbx_description
1 polymer ?
#
loop_
_entity_poly.entity_id
_entity_poly.type
_entity_poly.pdbx_seq_one_letter_code
_entity_poly.pdbx_strand_id
1 'polypeptide(L)'
;MNTPAKFTTSQIRADFLEFFKGKGHTIVPSAPLVPGNDPTLLFTNSGMVQFKDVFLGAEKRSYVRAADVQRCLRAGGKHNDLDSVGYTARHHTFFEMLGNWSFGDYFKKDAIAWAWELLTQVWKLPAERLLVTVYHNDDEAYALWRDMIGVPEERIVRIGDNKGAPYASDNFWQMADTGPCGPCTEIFFDHGEHIAGGPPGSPDEDGDRFIEIWNLVFMQ
;
A
#
# COMPACT_ATOMS: atom_id res chain seq x y z
N MET A 1 7.22 -9.41 -33.85
CA MET A 1 6.47 -8.40 -33.09
C MET A 1 5.93 -9.11 -31.86
N ASN A 2 6.51 -8.88 -30.68
CA ASN A 2 5.96 -9.42 -29.44
C ASN A 2 4.68 -8.65 -29.15
N THR A 3 3.53 -9.32 -29.25
CA THR A 3 2.30 -8.81 -28.65
C THR A 3 2.59 -8.62 -27.16
N PRO A 4 2.43 -7.41 -26.60
CA PRO A 4 2.63 -7.22 -25.16
C PRO A 4 1.72 -8.19 -24.42
N ALA A 5 2.27 -8.88 -23.41
CA ALA A 5 1.49 -9.77 -22.57
C ALA A 5 0.27 -8.99 -22.05
N LYS A 6 -0.93 -9.41 -22.47
CA LYS A 6 -2.15 -8.70 -22.14
C LYS A 6 -2.55 -9.09 -20.72
N PHE A 7 -1.99 -8.40 -19.73
CA PHE A 7 -2.40 -8.57 -18.33
C PHE A 7 -3.87 -8.16 -18.21
N THR A 8 -4.72 -9.11 -17.78
CA THR A 8 -6.09 -8.78 -17.37
C THR A 8 -6.08 -8.45 -15.89
N THR A 9 -7.04 -7.65 -15.41
CA THR A 9 -7.21 -7.38 -13.98
C THR A 9 -7.33 -8.68 -13.17
N SER A 10 -7.99 -9.69 -13.73
CA SER A 10 -8.08 -11.02 -13.12
C SER A 10 -6.74 -11.75 -13.03
N GLN A 11 -5.88 -11.60 -14.05
CA GLN A 11 -4.54 -12.17 -14.02
C GLN A 11 -3.67 -11.47 -12.97
N ILE A 12 -3.70 -10.14 -12.89
CA ILE A 12 -2.95 -9.36 -11.89
C ILE A 12 -3.34 -9.81 -10.47
N ARG A 13 -4.65 -9.98 -10.22
CA ARG A 13 -5.17 -10.51 -8.95
C ARG A 13 -4.60 -11.90 -8.64
N ALA A 14 -4.61 -12.80 -9.62
CA ALA A 14 -4.13 -14.17 -9.46
C ALA A 14 -2.62 -14.21 -9.22
N ASP A 15 -1.85 -13.43 -9.99
CA ASP A 15 -0.38 -13.35 -9.88
C ASP A 15 0.04 -12.86 -8.50
N PHE A 16 -0.64 -11.83 -7.97
CA PHE A 16 -0.39 -11.32 -6.63
C PHE A 16 -0.57 -12.40 -5.55
N LEU A 17 -1.72 -13.08 -5.57
CA LEU A 17 -2.03 -14.13 -4.59
C LEU A 17 -1.07 -15.31 -4.73
N GLU A 18 -0.75 -15.75 -5.94
CA GLU A 18 0.17 -16.87 -6.15
C GLU A 18 1.61 -16.50 -5.75
N PHE A 19 2.05 -15.27 -5.99
CA PHE A 19 3.35 -14.78 -5.54
C PHE A 19 3.50 -14.88 -4.02
N PHE A 20 2.54 -14.34 -3.26
CA PHE A 20 2.60 -14.38 -1.79
C PHE A 20 2.34 -15.76 -1.21
N LYS A 21 1.51 -16.58 -1.86
CA LYS A 21 1.41 -18.01 -1.52
C LYS A 21 2.76 -18.71 -1.65
N GLY A 22 3.54 -18.38 -2.69
CA GLY A 22 4.92 -18.85 -2.87
C GLY A 22 5.90 -18.38 -1.79
N LYS A 23 5.60 -17.26 -1.10
CA LYS A 23 6.35 -16.76 0.07
C LYS A 23 5.82 -17.29 1.42
N GLY A 24 4.88 -18.25 1.38
CA GLY A 24 4.33 -18.93 2.55
C GLY A 24 3.13 -18.24 3.19
N HIS A 25 2.50 -17.27 2.52
CA HIS A 25 1.31 -16.60 3.03
C HIS A 25 0.07 -17.48 2.85
N THR A 26 -0.79 -17.48 3.86
CA THR A 26 -2.12 -18.10 3.74
C THR A 26 -3.02 -17.19 2.91
N ILE A 27 -3.65 -17.74 1.86
CA ILE A 27 -4.62 -16.96 1.08
C ILE A 27 -5.96 -16.90 1.80
N VAL A 28 -6.39 -15.69 2.15
CA VAL A 28 -7.62 -15.44 2.91
C VAL A 28 -8.65 -14.78 1.98
N PRO A 29 -9.94 -15.15 2.05
CA PRO A 29 -10.96 -14.48 1.26
C PRO A 29 -11.19 -13.03 1.72
N SER A 30 -11.64 -12.19 0.80
CA SER A 30 -12.12 -10.84 1.13
C SER A 30 -13.26 -10.89 2.14
N ALA A 31 -13.11 -10.12 3.21
CA ALA A 31 -14.15 -9.88 4.19
C ALA A 31 -15.34 -9.07 3.61
N PRO A 32 -16.51 -9.10 4.26
CA PRO A 32 -17.65 -8.28 3.88
C PRO A 32 -17.33 -6.77 3.88
N LEU A 33 -18.07 -5.99 3.09
CA LEU A 33 -17.95 -4.53 3.07
C LEU A 33 -18.49 -3.88 4.35
N VAL A 34 -19.43 -4.54 5.04
CA VAL A 34 -19.97 -4.08 6.32
C VAL A 34 -19.27 -4.87 7.43
N PRO A 35 -18.43 -4.23 8.26
CA PRO A 35 -17.75 -4.91 9.36
C PRO A 35 -18.77 -5.35 10.41
N GLY A 36 -18.75 -6.63 10.78
CA GLY A 36 -19.73 -7.18 11.73
C GLY A 36 -19.50 -6.76 13.19
N ASN A 37 -18.24 -6.51 13.56
CA ASN A 37 -17.82 -6.39 14.97
C ASN A 37 -17.03 -5.10 15.26
N ASP A 38 -17.05 -4.10 14.37
CA ASP A 38 -16.30 -2.85 14.57
C ASP A 38 -17.21 -1.61 14.47
N PRO A 39 -17.65 -1.03 15.60
CA PRO A 39 -18.50 0.15 15.59
C PRO A 39 -17.77 1.43 15.17
N THR A 40 -16.44 1.39 15.02
CA THR A 40 -15.62 2.54 14.63
C THR A 40 -15.49 2.69 13.11
N LEU A 41 -15.93 1.69 12.34
CA LEU A 41 -15.88 1.70 10.88
C LEU A 41 -17.27 1.62 10.26
N LEU A 42 -17.53 2.50 9.30
CA LEU A 42 -18.76 2.46 8.51
C LEU A 42 -18.70 1.32 7.46
N PHE A 43 -17.58 1.23 6.75
CA PHE A 43 -17.32 0.20 5.74
C PHE A 43 -15.88 -0.29 5.81
N THR A 44 -15.63 -1.49 5.30
CA THR A 44 -14.28 -2.03 5.10
C THR A 44 -13.53 -1.16 4.09
N ASN A 45 -12.55 -0.38 4.56
CA ASN A 45 -11.80 0.60 3.77
C ASN A 45 -10.40 0.12 3.34
N SER A 46 -9.95 -1.03 3.87
CA SER A 46 -8.64 -1.63 3.62
C SER A 46 -8.64 -3.14 3.89
N GLY A 47 -7.65 -3.85 3.36
CA GLY A 47 -7.45 -5.29 3.60
C GLY A 47 -7.14 -5.64 5.06
N MET A 48 -6.54 -4.72 5.82
CA MET A 48 -6.14 -4.99 7.21
C MET A 48 -7.32 -5.07 8.19
N VAL A 49 -8.51 -4.56 7.83
CA VAL A 49 -9.67 -4.48 8.74
C VAL A 49 -10.03 -5.84 9.35
N GLN A 50 -10.01 -6.92 8.56
CA GLN A 50 -10.33 -8.27 9.04
C GLN A 50 -9.24 -8.90 9.93
N PHE A 51 -8.11 -8.22 10.08
CA PHE A 51 -6.97 -8.61 10.89
C PHE A 51 -6.70 -7.63 12.04
N LYS A 52 -7.60 -6.66 12.29
CA LYS A 52 -7.46 -5.65 13.36
C LYS A 52 -7.08 -6.28 14.70
N ASP A 53 -7.85 -7.26 15.16
CA ASP A 53 -7.64 -7.91 16.46
C ASP A 53 -6.37 -8.78 16.49
N VAL A 54 -5.89 -9.23 15.32
CA VAL A 54 -4.61 -9.94 15.21
C VAL A 54 -3.45 -8.97 15.42
N PHE A 55 -3.51 -7.77 14.82
CA PHE A 55 -2.52 -6.72 15.03
C PHE A 55 -2.51 -6.19 16.48
N LEU A 56 -3.69 -6.13 17.12
CA LEU A 56 -3.81 -5.76 18.54
C LEU A 56 -3.41 -6.90 19.51
N GLY A 57 -3.12 -8.10 18.99
CA GLY A 57 -2.79 -9.28 19.79
C GLY A 57 -3.96 -9.90 20.55
N ALA A 58 -5.19 -9.44 20.31
CA ALA A 58 -6.42 -9.94 20.90
C ALA A 58 -6.91 -11.25 20.24
N GLU A 59 -6.53 -11.48 18.98
CA GLU A 59 -6.83 -12.69 18.23
C GLU A 59 -5.54 -13.39 17.78
N LYS A 60 -5.52 -14.73 17.85
CA LYS A 60 -4.45 -15.55 17.26
C LYS A 60 -5.00 -16.41 16.14
N ARG A 61 -4.36 -16.33 14.97
CA ARG A 61 -4.64 -17.19 13.82
C ARG A 61 -3.72 -18.41 13.83
N SER A 62 -4.09 -19.46 13.10
CA SER A 62 -3.23 -20.63 12.87
C SER A 62 -2.05 -20.33 11.93
N TYR A 63 -2.03 -19.15 11.32
CA TYR A 63 -1.00 -18.66 10.42
C TYR A 63 -0.47 -17.31 10.92
N VAL A 64 0.80 -17.05 10.61
CA VAL A 64 1.49 -15.80 10.96
C VAL A 64 1.72 -14.88 9.75
N ARG A 65 1.32 -15.33 8.56
CA ARG A 65 1.35 -14.59 7.29
C ARG A 65 0.08 -14.82 6.50
N ALA A 66 -0.46 -13.78 5.87
CA ALA A 66 -1.65 -13.89 5.02
C ALA A 66 -1.58 -12.98 3.79
N ALA A 67 -2.27 -13.35 2.70
CA ALA A 67 -2.46 -12.51 1.52
C ALA A 67 -3.92 -12.59 1.02
N ASP A 68 -4.47 -11.46 0.58
CA ASP A 68 -5.88 -11.27 0.21
C ASP A 68 -6.00 -10.22 -0.89
N VAL A 69 -7.19 -10.20 -1.50
CA VAL A 69 -7.64 -9.13 -2.37
C VAL A 69 -8.96 -8.63 -1.80
N GLN A 70 -8.89 -7.61 -0.96
CA GLN A 70 -10.04 -7.08 -0.24
C GLN A 70 -10.84 -6.11 -1.10
N ARG A 71 -12.15 -6.33 -1.20
CA ARG A 71 -13.07 -5.30 -1.71
C ARG A 71 -13.22 -4.19 -0.67
N CYS A 72 -12.93 -2.96 -1.06
CA CYS A 72 -12.96 -1.79 -0.20
C CYS A 72 -14.04 -0.81 -0.64
N LEU A 73 -14.62 -0.08 0.31
CA LEU A 73 -15.53 1.03 0.06
C LEU A 73 -15.08 2.26 0.85
N ARG A 74 -14.64 3.31 0.15
CA ARG A 74 -14.24 4.62 0.69
C ARG A 74 -15.24 5.70 0.28
N ALA A 75 -16.40 5.67 0.91
CA ALA A 75 -17.50 6.61 0.67
C ALA A 75 -17.98 7.31 1.96
N GLY A 76 -17.12 7.37 2.98
CA GLY A 76 -17.42 7.98 4.28
C GLY A 76 -16.44 7.54 5.38
N GLY A 77 -16.44 8.27 6.50
CA GLY A 77 -15.51 8.03 7.61
C GLY A 77 -14.13 8.64 7.37
N LYS A 78 -13.08 8.04 7.97
CA LYS A 78 -11.70 8.54 7.93
C LYS A 78 -11.12 8.62 6.51
N HIS A 79 -11.40 7.61 5.69
CA HIS A 79 -10.96 7.50 4.31
C HIS A 79 -12.18 7.65 3.40
N ASN A 80 -12.31 8.78 2.72
CA ASN A 80 -13.47 9.10 1.89
C ASN A 80 -13.03 9.74 0.57
N ASP A 81 -13.24 9.01 -0.52
CA ASP A 81 -12.81 9.43 -1.85
C ASP A 81 -13.99 9.89 -2.73
N LEU A 82 -15.21 10.01 -2.15
CA LEU A 82 -16.44 10.27 -2.90
C LEU A 82 -16.36 11.53 -3.76
N ASP A 83 -15.83 12.62 -3.21
CA ASP A 83 -15.74 13.92 -3.89
C ASP A 83 -14.63 13.95 -4.97
N SER A 84 -13.73 12.96 -4.98
CA SER A 84 -12.61 12.83 -5.91
C SER A 84 -12.96 12.00 -7.16
N VAL A 85 -14.06 11.22 -7.08
CA VAL A 85 -14.49 10.34 -8.18
C VAL A 85 -14.97 11.17 -9.37
N GLY A 86 -14.38 10.92 -10.54
CA GLY A 86 -14.67 11.65 -11.77
C GLY A 86 -13.83 12.92 -11.99
N TYR A 87 -13.04 13.32 -10.98
CA TYR A 87 -12.12 14.46 -11.06
C TYR A 87 -10.64 14.06 -11.18
N THR A 88 -10.32 12.83 -10.79
CA THR A 88 -8.96 12.26 -10.86
C THR A 88 -8.98 10.92 -11.57
N ALA A 89 -7.85 10.50 -12.13
CA ALA A 89 -7.72 9.20 -12.80
C ALA A 89 -7.57 8.01 -11.83
N ARG A 90 -7.34 8.27 -10.54
CA ARG A 90 -6.89 7.28 -9.55
C ARG A 90 -7.91 6.91 -8.47
N HIS A 91 -8.95 7.71 -8.27
CA HIS A 91 -9.89 7.48 -7.16
C HIS A 91 -11.17 6.75 -7.59
N HIS A 92 -11.56 5.78 -6.77
CA HIS A 92 -12.83 5.07 -6.84
C HIS A 92 -13.45 5.00 -5.44
N THR A 93 -14.78 4.96 -5.34
CA THR A 93 -15.41 4.62 -4.07
C THR A 93 -15.26 3.14 -3.76
N PHE A 94 -15.54 2.27 -4.73
CA PHE A 94 -15.35 0.82 -4.64
C PHE A 94 -14.10 0.40 -5.42
N PHE A 95 -13.19 -0.30 -4.77
CA PHE A 95 -11.98 -0.83 -5.38
C PHE A 95 -11.54 -2.13 -4.71
N GLU A 96 -10.53 -2.79 -5.27
CA GLU A 96 -9.88 -3.94 -4.66
C GLU A 96 -8.48 -3.55 -4.17
N MET A 97 -8.20 -3.83 -2.90
CA MET A 97 -6.89 -3.66 -2.29
C MET A 97 -6.19 -5.02 -2.24
N LEU A 98 -5.05 -5.13 -2.92
CA LEU A 98 -4.18 -6.30 -2.87
C LEU A 98 -3.26 -6.15 -1.65
N GLY A 99 -3.30 -7.09 -0.71
CA GLY A 99 -2.52 -6.97 0.53
C GLY A 99 -1.81 -8.25 0.96
N ASN A 100 -0.69 -8.06 1.65
CA ASN A 100 0.04 -9.11 2.36
C ASN A 100 0.29 -8.65 3.79
N TRP A 101 0.09 -9.53 4.76
CA TRP A 101 0.23 -9.20 6.18
C TRP A 101 1.21 -10.14 6.86
N SER A 102 1.96 -9.57 7.78
CA SER A 102 2.84 -10.25 8.73
C SER A 102 2.31 -10.03 10.13
N PHE A 103 2.09 -11.11 10.88
CA PHE A 103 1.61 -11.08 12.25
C PHE A 103 2.74 -11.54 13.19
N GLY A 104 3.67 -10.63 13.47
CA GLY A 104 4.85 -10.93 14.30
C GLY A 104 5.83 -11.91 13.66
N ASP A 105 5.92 -11.91 12.33
CA ASP A 105 6.80 -12.81 11.55
C ASP A 105 7.94 -12.01 10.90
N TYR A 106 7.78 -11.61 9.64
CA TYR A 106 8.72 -10.74 8.93
C TYR A 106 8.37 -9.26 9.12
N PHE A 107 9.32 -8.36 8.85
CA PHE A 107 9.10 -6.92 9.01
C PHE A 107 9.62 -6.14 7.78
N LYS A 108 10.15 -4.93 7.96
CA LYS A 108 10.48 -4.00 6.86
C LYS A 108 11.29 -4.62 5.73
N LYS A 109 12.37 -5.34 6.07
CA LYS A 109 13.30 -5.91 5.10
C LYS A 109 12.60 -6.80 4.06
N ASP A 110 11.90 -7.83 4.50
CA ASP A 110 11.26 -8.77 3.58
C ASP A 110 10.02 -8.16 2.92
N ALA A 111 9.27 -7.30 3.63
CA ALA A 111 8.13 -6.58 3.07
C ALA A 111 8.54 -5.73 1.85
N ILE A 112 9.61 -4.93 2.00
CA ILE A 112 10.18 -4.10 0.93
C ILE A 112 10.72 -4.98 -0.20
N ALA A 113 11.49 -6.02 0.14
CA ALA A 113 12.09 -6.90 -0.86
C ALA A 113 11.04 -7.61 -1.74
N TRP A 114 9.98 -8.14 -1.13
CA TRP A 114 8.93 -8.85 -1.88
C TRP A 114 8.04 -7.92 -2.68
N ALA A 115 7.74 -6.72 -2.16
CA ALA A 115 7.03 -5.72 -2.94
C ALA A 115 7.83 -5.34 -4.20
N TRP A 116 9.12 -5.06 -4.04
CA TRP A 116 9.99 -4.73 -5.16
C TRP A 116 10.16 -5.87 -6.16
N GLU A 117 10.32 -7.11 -5.67
CA GLU A 117 10.39 -8.32 -6.50
C GLU A 117 9.13 -8.51 -7.35
N LEU A 118 7.94 -8.38 -6.74
CA LEU A 118 6.68 -8.50 -7.48
C LEU A 118 6.57 -7.44 -8.58
N LEU A 119 6.83 -6.17 -8.25
CA LEU A 119 6.71 -5.07 -9.20
C LEU A 119 7.71 -5.17 -10.36
N THR A 120 8.99 -5.39 -10.05
CA THR A 120 10.07 -5.28 -11.04
C THR A 120 10.45 -6.61 -11.70
N GLN A 121 10.32 -7.73 -10.98
CA GLN A 121 10.73 -9.03 -11.49
C GLN A 121 9.57 -9.87 -12.01
N VAL A 122 8.38 -9.79 -11.42
CA VAL A 122 7.22 -10.55 -11.88
C VAL A 122 6.42 -9.74 -12.89
N TRP A 123 5.97 -8.53 -12.52
CA TRP A 123 5.20 -7.65 -13.41
C TRP A 123 6.06 -6.82 -14.37
N LYS A 124 7.38 -6.90 -14.22
CA LYS A 124 8.35 -6.27 -15.14
C LYS A 124 8.13 -4.77 -15.30
N LEU A 125 7.70 -4.09 -14.24
CA LEU A 125 7.66 -2.64 -14.25
C LEU A 125 9.10 -2.09 -14.35
N PRO A 126 9.33 -1.07 -15.20
CA PRO A 126 10.62 -0.42 -15.32
C PRO A 126 11.00 0.23 -13.99
N ALA A 127 12.05 -0.28 -13.36
CA ALA A 127 12.50 0.17 -12.04
C ALA A 127 12.88 1.65 -12.02
N GLU A 128 13.33 2.21 -13.14
CA GLU A 128 13.65 3.63 -13.34
C GLU A 128 12.43 4.56 -13.26
N ARG A 129 11.22 4.04 -13.40
CA ARG A 129 9.96 4.80 -13.26
C ARG A 129 9.32 4.65 -11.87
N LEU A 130 9.94 3.88 -10.99
CA LEU A 130 9.50 3.74 -9.60
C LEU A 130 10.23 4.75 -8.72
N LEU A 131 9.48 5.35 -7.81
CA LEU A 131 9.98 6.23 -6.76
C LEU A 131 9.35 5.79 -5.43
N VAL A 132 10.02 6.03 -4.32
CA VAL A 132 9.52 5.62 -3.00
C VAL A 132 9.51 6.77 -2.02
N THR A 133 8.53 6.76 -1.12
CA THR A 133 8.48 7.66 0.03
C THR A 133 8.72 6.87 1.32
N VAL A 134 9.34 7.51 2.32
CA VAL A 134 9.49 6.96 3.67
C VAL A 134 9.12 8.02 4.69
N TYR A 135 8.66 7.59 5.87
CA TYR A 135 8.43 8.52 6.97
C TYR A 135 9.76 9.18 7.39
N HIS A 136 9.72 10.48 7.69
CA HIS A 136 10.93 11.30 7.84
C HIS A 136 11.96 10.78 8.86
N ASN A 137 11.51 10.11 9.91
CA ASN A 137 12.36 9.54 10.96
C ASN A 137 12.58 8.01 10.83
N ASP A 138 12.09 7.38 9.75
CA ASP A 138 12.30 5.95 9.48
C ASP A 138 13.59 5.72 8.68
N ASP A 139 14.73 5.86 9.37
CA ASP A 139 16.06 5.65 8.79
C ASP A 139 16.30 4.21 8.34
N GLU A 140 15.63 3.25 8.97
CA GLU A 140 15.71 1.83 8.60
C GLU A 140 15.09 1.60 7.22
N ALA A 141 13.88 2.10 6.97
CA ALA A 141 13.23 1.99 5.67
C ALA A 141 14.04 2.69 4.58
N TYR A 142 14.57 3.88 4.87
CA TYR A 142 15.45 4.61 3.95
C TYR A 142 16.69 3.79 3.58
N ALA A 143 17.39 3.24 4.57
CA ALA A 143 18.58 2.42 4.35
C ALA A 143 18.26 1.14 3.57
N LEU A 144 17.13 0.49 3.84
CA LEU A 144 16.70 -0.69 3.08
C LEU A 144 16.46 -0.37 1.60
N TRP A 145 15.79 0.74 1.28
CA TRP A 145 15.60 1.16 -0.11
C TRP A 145 16.93 1.52 -0.80
N ARG A 146 17.80 2.27 -0.13
CA ARG A 146 19.08 2.70 -0.69
C ARG A 146 20.07 1.53 -0.85
N ASP A 147 20.31 0.78 0.22
CA ASP A 147 21.44 -0.16 0.30
C ASP A 147 21.07 -1.57 -0.16
N MET A 148 19.86 -2.03 0.19
CA MET A 148 19.44 -3.39 -0.15
C MET A 148 18.75 -3.46 -1.52
N ILE A 149 17.85 -2.52 -1.80
CA ILE A 149 17.15 -2.49 -3.10
C ILE A 149 17.99 -1.77 -4.16
N GLY A 150 18.76 -0.74 -3.78
CA GLY A 150 19.54 0.05 -4.72
C GLY A 150 18.74 1.15 -5.42
N VAL A 151 17.68 1.67 -4.78
CA VAL A 151 16.98 2.85 -5.30
C VAL A 151 17.91 4.06 -5.13
N PRO A 152 18.16 4.86 -6.20
CA PRO A 152 18.95 6.07 -6.10
C PRO A 152 18.35 7.06 -5.09
N GLU A 153 19.18 7.75 -4.32
CA GLU A 153 18.74 8.62 -3.23
C GLU A 153 17.77 9.73 -3.70
N GLU A 154 17.95 10.25 -4.91
CA GLU A 154 17.06 11.25 -5.52
C GLU A 154 15.64 10.74 -5.79
N ARG A 155 15.41 9.42 -5.70
CA ARG A 155 14.11 8.76 -5.80
C ARG A 155 13.63 8.14 -4.48
N ILE A 156 14.24 8.52 -3.36
CA ILE A 156 13.80 8.16 -2.01
C ILE A 156 13.42 9.45 -1.27
N VAL A 157 12.13 9.77 -1.24
CA VAL A 157 11.63 11.01 -0.64
C VAL A 157 11.27 10.76 0.82
N ARG A 158 11.66 11.68 1.71
CA ARG A 158 11.28 11.66 3.12
C ARG A 158 10.09 12.58 3.35
N ILE A 159 8.98 12.05 3.86
CA ILE A 159 7.77 12.82 4.17
C ILE A 159 7.58 12.89 5.69
N GLY A 160 7.48 14.13 6.19
CA GLY A 160 7.22 14.41 7.60
C GLY A 160 5.74 14.45 7.93
N ASP A 161 5.41 15.09 9.04
CA ASP A 161 4.02 15.40 9.41
C ASP A 161 3.46 16.55 8.54
N ASN A 162 3.31 16.29 7.25
CA ASN A 162 2.93 17.25 6.22
C ASN A 162 1.46 17.67 6.29
N LYS A 163 0.65 17.07 7.16
CA LYS A 163 -0.76 17.42 7.39
C LYS A 163 -0.97 18.29 8.63
N GLY A 164 0.11 18.89 9.16
CA GLY A 164 0.04 19.98 10.14
C GLY A 164 -0.20 19.56 11.60
N ALA A 165 -0.09 18.26 11.92
CA ALA A 165 -0.20 17.75 13.29
C ALA A 165 0.73 16.54 13.49
N PRO A 166 1.16 16.25 14.74
CA PRO A 166 1.98 15.07 15.03
C PRO A 166 1.32 13.78 14.50
N TYR A 167 2.10 12.98 13.77
CA TYR A 167 1.65 11.74 13.10
C TYR A 167 0.56 11.93 12.03
N ALA A 168 0.24 13.17 11.65
CA ALA A 168 -0.59 13.47 10.51
C ALA A 168 0.32 13.63 9.29
N SER A 169 0.55 12.51 8.63
CA SER A 169 1.47 12.38 7.50
C SER A 169 0.85 11.50 6.41
N ASP A 170 1.32 11.61 5.18
CA ASP A 170 1.10 10.56 4.18
C ASP A 170 1.86 9.28 4.53
N ASN A 171 3.07 9.41 5.07
CA ASN A 171 3.90 8.27 5.47
C ASN A 171 3.67 7.80 6.91
N PHE A 172 2.52 8.14 7.51
CA PHE A 172 2.06 7.55 8.77
C PHE A 172 0.60 7.13 8.63
N TRP A 173 0.37 5.83 8.47
CA TRP A 173 -0.94 5.31 8.13
C TRP A 173 -1.75 4.97 9.38
N GLN A 174 -3.03 5.33 9.36
CA GLN A 174 -4.00 5.07 10.42
C GLN A 174 -5.28 4.47 9.83
N MET A 175 -5.77 3.38 10.43
CA MET A 175 -7.01 2.72 10.01
C MET A 175 -8.24 3.60 10.21
N ALA A 176 -8.30 4.23 11.38
CA ALA A 176 -9.35 5.11 11.87
C ALA A 176 -8.75 6.00 12.97
N ASP A 177 -9.58 6.75 13.70
CA ASP A 177 -9.10 7.57 14.82
C ASP A 177 -8.55 6.74 16.00
N THR A 178 -8.90 5.44 16.06
CA THR A 178 -8.30 4.46 16.99
C THR A 178 -8.07 3.13 16.27
N GLY A 179 -7.06 2.37 16.69
CA GLY A 179 -6.71 1.07 16.11
C GLY A 179 -5.23 1.00 15.69
N PRO A 180 -4.83 -0.10 15.02
CA PRO A 180 -3.47 -0.27 14.53
C PRO A 180 -3.05 0.86 13.58
N CYS A 181 -1.84 1.37 13.76
CA CYS A 181 -1.22 2.39 12.94
C CYS A 181 0.30 2.19 12.90
N GLY A 182 1.00 3.00 12.09
CA GLY A 182 2.46 3.00 12.08
C GLY A 182 3.04 3.80 10.93
N PRO A 183 4.37 4.02 10.94
CA PRO A 183 5.06 4.57 9.79
C PRO A 183 4.91 3.65 8.58
N CYS A 184 4.88 4.22 7.39
CA CYS A 184 4.81 3.46 6.17
C CYS A 184 5.78 3.98 5.11
N THR A 185 6.06 3.11 4.15
CA THR A 185 6.77 3.46 2.91
C THR A 185 5.85 3.18 1.74
N GLU A 186 5.80 4.10 0.79
CA GLU A 186 4.91 3.97 -0.37
C GLU A 186 5.74 3.93 -1.64
N ILE A 187 5.23 3.22 -2.63
CA ILE A 187 5.83 3.08 -3.96
C ILE A 187 4.94 3.81 -4.95
N PHE A 188 5.55 4.69 -5.73
CA PHE A 188 4.92 5.49 -6.78
C PHE A 188 5.41 5.06 -8.17
N PHE A 189 4.55 5.15 -9.17
CA PHE A 189 4.90 4.96 -10.57
C PHE A 189 4.76 6.27 -11.35
N ASP A 190 5.84 6.71 -12.01
CA ASP A 190 5.84 7.86 -12.92
C ASP A 190 5.17 7.45 -14.25
N HIS A 191 3.98 7.94 -14.55
CA HIS A 191 3.27 7.73 -15.81
C HIS A 191 3.86 8.51 -16.99
N GLY A 192 4.76 9.46 -16.75
CA GLY A 192 5.54 10.19 -17.74
C GLY A 192 5.11 11.65 -17.91
N GLU A 193 6.00 12.46 -18.48
CA GLU A 193 5.88 13.93 -18.57
C GLU A 193 4.67 14.44 -19.37
N HIS A 194 3.99 13.58 -20.11
CA HIS A 194 2.77 13.92 -20.84
C HIS A 194 1.52 14.05 -19.94
N ILE A 195 1.64 13.66 -18.66
CA ILE A 195 0.62 13.85 -17.63
C ILE A 195 1.12 14.92 -16.65
N ALA A 196 0.22 15.81 -16.23
CA ALA A 196 0.55 16.86 -15.25
C ALA A 196 0.68 16.28 -13.83
N GLY A 197 1.62 16.84 -13.06
CA GLY A 197 1.89 16.46 -11.67
C GLY A 197 3.39 16.32 -11.41
N GLY A 198 3.77 16.58 -10.17
CA GLY A 198 5.14 16.41 -9.68
C GLY A 198 5.29 15.19 -8.78
N PRO A 199 6.53 14.85 -8.38
CA PRO A 199 6.77 13.73 -7.47
C PRO A 199 6.19 14.01 -6.08
N PRO A 200 5.94 12.98 -5.25
CA PRO A 200 5.52 13.18 -3.86
C PRO A 200 6.51 14.08 -3.12
N GLY A 201 5.98 14.98 -2.29
CA GLY A 201 6.67 16.08 -1.62
C GLY A 201 6.77 17.36 -2.43
N SER A 202 6.37 17.40 -3.71
CA SER A 202 6.40 18.61 -4.53
C SER A 202 5.10 19.43 -4.38
N PRO A 203 5.11 20.74 -4.73
CA PRO A 203 3.90 21.57 -4.68
C PRO A 203 2.74 21.11 -5.57
N ASP A 204 3.02 20.25 -6.55
CA ASP A 204 2.10 19.69 -7.53
C ASP A 204 1.97 18.16 -7.43
N GLU A 205 2.25 17.59 -6.25
CA GLU A 205 2.18 16.15 -5.95
C GLU A 205 0.80 15.52 -6.17
N ASP A 206 -0.27 16.32 -6.06
CA ASP A 206 -1.66 15.87 -6.22
C ASP A 206 -2.06 15.52 -7.67
N GLY A 207 -1.17 15.75 -8.64
CA GLY A 207 -1.38 15.41 -10.04
C GLY A 207 -1.47 13.90 -10.31
N ASP A 208 -1.81 13.53 -11.55
CA ASP A 208 -1.99 12.12 -11.95
C ASP A 208 -0.73 11.53 -12.61
N ARG A 209 0.41 12.24 -12.60
CA ARG A 209 1.67 11.75 -13.15
C ARG A 209 2.30 10.68 -12.27
N PHE A 210 2.50 10.96 -10.99
CA PHE A 210 3.12 10.04 -10.04
C PHE A 210 2.03 9.38 -9.21
N ILE A 211 1.63 8.17 -9.58
CA ILE A 211 0.54 7.46 -8.92
C ILE A 211 1.11 6.58 -7.81
N GLU A 212 0.59 6.72 -6.59
CA GLU A 212 0.81 5.77 -5.51
C GLU A 212 0.23 4.40 -5.92
N ILE A 213 1.10 3.38 -6.00
CA ILE A 213 0.69 2.03 -6.41
C ILE A 213 0.68 1.02 -5.27
N TRP A 214 1.45 1.26 -4.19
CA TRP A 214 1.51 0.34 -3.06
C TRP A 214 2.03 1.01 -1.79
N ASN A 215 1.24 0.95 -0.72
CA ASN A 215 1.62 1.38 0.63
C ASN A 215 1.99 0.16 1.51
N LEU A 216 3.20 0.19 2.09
CA LEU A 216 3.72 -0.80 3.03
C LEU A 216 3.74 -0.22 4.45
N VAL A 217 2.71 -0.54 5.24
CA VAL A 217 2.57 -0.05 6.62
C VAL A 217 3.30 -0.97 7.60
N PHE A 218 4.18 -0.38 8.41
CA PHE A 218 4.90 -1.06 9.47
C PHE A 218 4.19 -0.84 10.81
N MET A 219 3.17 -1.66 11.07
CA MET A 219 2.35 -1.56 12.29
C MET A 219 3.22 -1.62 13.56
N GLN A 220 3.03 -0.65 14.47
CA GLN A 220 3.80 -0.48 15.71
C GLN A 220 2.93 -0.06 16.89
#